data_AF-A0A355SWZ0-F1
#
_entry.id   AF-A0A355SWZ0-F1
#
_cell.length_a   1.000
_cell.length_b   1.000
_cell.length_c   1.000
_cell.angle_alpha   90.00
_cell.angle_beta   90.00
_cell.angle_gamma   90.00
#
_symmetry.space_group_name_H-M   'P 1'
#
loop_
_entity.id
_entity.type
_entity.pdbx_description
1 polymer ?
#
loop_
_entity_poly.entity_id
_entity_poly.type
_entity_poly.pdbx_seq_one_letter_code
_entity_poly.pdbx_strand_id
1 'polypeptide(L)' 'LAARLSPQHASVEIHRQFADAVVAATRAALAQSSAAVLLSPGFASFDQFLSYAERGKSFISTVLSLKDADRPN' A
#
# COMPACT_ATOMS: atom_id res chain seq x y z
N LEU A 1 -10.95 -14.55 0.30
CA LEU A 1 -9.63 -14.24 -0.29
C LEU A 1 -8.51 -14.35 0.75
N ALA A 2 -8.50 -13.54 1.81
CA ALA A 2 -7.45 -13.62 2.85
C ALA A 2 -7.26 -15.04 3.42
N ALA A 3 -8.34 -15.73 3.79
CA ALA A 3 -8.27 -17.12 4.29
C ALA A 3 -7.61 -18.12 3.32
N ARG A 4 -7.56 -17.84 2.01
CA ARG A 4 -6.87 -18.68 1.01
C ARG A 4 -5.39 -18.34 0.87
N LEU A 5 -4.99 -17.13 1.28
CA LEU A 5 -3.62 -16.62 1.19
C LEU A 5 -2.84 -16.83 2.50
N SER A 6 -3.54 -16.89 3.64
CA SER A 6 -2.98 -17.15 4.97
C SER A 6 -2.10 -18.42 5.07
N PRO A 7 -2.37 -19.54 4.37
CA PRO A 7 -1.51 -20.71 4.46
C PRO A 7 -0.16 -20.56 3.73
N GLN A 8 0.00 -19.54 2.89
CA GLN A 8 1.14 -19.38 1.97
C GLN A 8 1.99 -18.12 2.24
N HIS A 9 1.44 -17.12 2.95
CA HIS A 9 2.13 -15.88 3.28
C HIS A 9 1.96 -15.52 4.76
N ALA A 10 2.98 -14.90 5.36
CA ALA A 10 3.08 -14.71 6.81
C ALA A 10 2.10 -13.67 7.42
N SER A 11 1.41 -12.86 6.61
CA SER A 11 0.38 -11.92 7.08
C SER A 11 -0.45 -11.41 5.89
N VAL A 12 -1.78 -11.31 6.04
CA VAL A 12 -2.68 -10.74 5.03
C VAL A 12 -3.64 -9.77 5.69
N GLU A 13 -3.67 -8.54 5.20
CA GLU A 13 -4.60 -7.49 5.61
C GLU A 13 -5.54 -7.11 4.46
N ILE A 14 -6.80 -6.81 4.76
CA ILE A 14 -7.78 -6.34 3.78
C ILE A 14 -8.25 -4.96 4.22
N HIS A 15 -8.09 -4.00 3.31
CA HIS A 15 -8.50 -2.61 3.50
C HIS A 15 -9.55 -2.24 2.46
N ARG A 16 -10.55 -1.43 2.84
CA ARG A 16 -11.60 -0.98 1.91
C ARG A 16 -11.13 0.17 1.03
N GLN A 17 -10.39 1.11 1.61
CA GLN A 17 -9.84 2.24 0.89
C GLN A 17 -8.42 1.91 0.43
N PHE A 18 -8.10 2.31 -0.79
CA PHE A 18 -6.76 2.17 -1.34
C PHE A 18 -5.68 2.79 -0.44
N ALA A 19 -5.93 4.01 0.08
CA ALA A 19 -4.98 4.73 0.90
C ALA A 19 -4.61 3.97 2.19
N ASP A 20 -5.59 3.34 2.84
CA ASP A 20 -5.37 2.57 4.07
C ASP A 20 -4.42 1.38 3.83
N ALA A 21 -4.56 0.69 2.69
CA ALA A 21 -3.65 -0.39 2.30
C ALA A 21 -2.21 0.11 2.10
N VAL A 22 -2.04 1.26 1.46
CA VAL A 22 -0.71 1.87 1.23
C VAL A 22 -0.09 2.30 2.56
N VAL A 23 -0.88 2.90 3.46
CA VAL A 23 -0.41 3.30 4.81
C VAL A 23 0.05 2.08 5.60
N ALA A 24 -0.75 1.01 5.64
CA ALA A 24 -0.41 -0.22 6.35
C ALA A 24 0.89 -0.85 5.81
N ALA A 25 0.99 -1.00 4.49
CA ALA A 25 2.19 -1.57 3.86
C ALA A 25 3.44 -0.71 4.09
N THR A 26 3.30 0.62 4.02
CA THR A 26 4.43 1.55 4.24
C THR A 26 4.91 1.50 5.69
N ARG A 27 4.00 1.50 6.67
CA ARG A 27 4.38 1.36 8.08
C ARG A 27 5.06 0.02 8.37
N ALA A 28 4.54 -1.06 7.81
CA ALA A 28 5.16 -2.39 7.94
C ALA A 28 6.58 -2.42 7.34
N ALA A 29 6.78 -1.74 6.21
CA ALA A 29 8.09 -1.62 5.58
C ALA A 29 9.05 -0.73 6.39
N LEU A 30 8.60 0.40 6.93
CA LEU A 30 9.44 1.29 7.77
C LEU A 30 9.92 0.60 9.05
N ALA A 31 9.13 -0.30 9.62
CA ALA A 31 9.52 -1.11 10.77
C ALA A 31 10.61 -2.15 10.46
N GLN A 32 10.94 -2.38 9.19
CA GLN A 32 11.93 -3.35 8.73
C GLN A 32 13.09 -2.62 8.06
N SER A 33 14.33 -2.86 8.50
CA SER A 33 15.51 -2.11 8.03
C SER A 33 15.82 -2.26 6.53
N SER A 34 15.14 -3.14 5.79
CA SER A 34 15.29 -3.30 4.34
C SER A 34 14.04 -3.92 3.70
N ALA A 35 12.99 -3.12 3.54
CA ALA A 35 11.76 -3.55 2.88
C ALA A 35 11.38 -2.61 1.73
N ALA A 36 10.72 -3.17 0.71
CA ALA A 36 10.17 -2.43 -0.42
C ALA A 36 8.65 -2.60 -0.46
N VAL A 37 7.93 -1.51 -0.73
CA VAL A 37 6.49 -1.54 -0.96
C VAL A 37 6.24 -1.57 -2.47
N LEU A 38 5.64 -2.65 -2.97
CA LEU A 38 5.30 -2.82 -4.39
C LEU A 38 3.79 -2.69 -4.61
N LEU A 39 3.39 -1.77 -5.49
CA LEU A 39 2.03 -1.70 -6.00
C LEU A 39 1.90 -2.53 -7.28
N SER A 40 1.36 -3.75 -7.18
CA SER A 40 1.08 -4.63 -8.32
C SER A 40 -0.33 -5.24 -8.21
N PRO A 41 -1.40 -4.48 -8.52
CA PRO A 41 -2.76 -4.90 -8.26
C PRO A 41 -3.25 -6.01 -9.21
N GLY A 42 -2.78 -6.08 -10.46
CA GLY A 42 -3.26 -7.08 -11.43
C GLY A 42 -4.71 -6.88 -11.91
N PHE A 43 -5.35 -5.74 -11.59
CA PHE A 43 -6.71 -5.38 -12.01
C PHE A 43 -6.87 -3.87 -12.34
N ALA A 44 -7.98 -3.54 -13.02
CA ALA A 44 -8.36 -2.18 -13.42
C ALA A 44 -8.59 -1.26 -12.22
N SER A 45 -8.39 0.05 -12.37
CA SER A 45 -8.47 1.01 -11.27
C SER A 45 -9.84 1.71 -11.11
N PHE A 46 -10.80 1.42 -11.99
CA PHE A 46 -12.02 2.22 -12.17
C PHE A 46 -13.04 2.11 -11.04
N ASP A 47 -12.84 1.22 -10.08
CA ASP A 47 -13.65 1.12 -8.86
C ASP A 47 -13.44 2.31 -7.91
N GLN A 48 -12.21 2.83 -7.84
CA GLN A 48 -11.83 3.91 -6.90
C GLN A 48 -11.11 5.09 -7.58
N PHE A 49 -10.71 4.97 -8.85
CA PHE A 49 -9.92 5.98 -9.56
C PHE A 49 -10.35 6.16 -11.02
N LEU A 50 -10.21 7.39 -11.54
CA LEU A 50 -10.50 7.69 -12.94
C LEU A 50 -9.52 7.05 -13.94
N SER A 51 -8.31 6.69 -13.51
CA SER A 51 -7.32 6.02 -14.36
C SER A 51 -6.22 5.31 -13.57
N TYR A 52 -5.45 4.46 -14.25
CA TYR A 52 -4.25 3.83 -13.68
C TYR A 52 -3.22 4.86 -13.21
N ALA A 53 -3.09 5.97 -13.94
CA ALA A 53 -2.19 7.06 -13.59
C ALA A 53 -2.63 7.76 -12.29
N GLU A 54 -3.94 7.99 -12.11
CA GLU A 54 -4.48 8.57 -10.87
C GLU A 54 -4.22 7.66 -9.66
N ARG A 55 -4.41 6.33 -9.80
CA ARG A 55 -4.05 5.37 -8.75
C ARG A 55 -2.56 5.43 -8.41
N GLY A 56 -1.70 5.53 -9.42
CA GLY A 56 -0.25 5.65 -9.25
C GLY A 56 0.15 6.95 -8.54
N LYS A 57 -0.45 8.08 -8.89
CA LYS A 57 -0.24 9.36 -8.20
C LYS A 57 -0.68 9.29 -6.74
N SER A 58 -1.84 8.67 -6.46
CA SER A 58 -2.32 8.47 -5.10
C SER A 58 -1.33 7.64 -4.27
N PHE A 59 -0.79 6.55 -4.82
CA PHE A 59 0.25 5.75 -4.17
C PHE A 59 1.49 6.58 -3.82
N ILE A 60 2.04 7.30 -4.79
CA ILE A 60 3.24 8.13 -4.59
C ILE A 60 2.99 9.19 -3.52
N SER A 61 1.85 9.90 -3.61
CA SER A 61 1.47 10.94 -2.66
C SER A 61 1.39 10.39 -1.24
N THR A 62 0.68 9.27 -1.04
CA THR A 62 0.53 8.65 0.29
C THR A 62 1.87 8.20 0.88
N VAL A 63 2.75 7.56 0.08
CA VAL A 63 4.07 7.12 0.58
C VAL A 63 4.95 8.31 0.95
N LEU A 64 4.98 9.37 0.14
CA LEU A 64 5.79 10.55 0.40
C LEU A 64 5.31 11.30 1.66
N SER A 65 4.00 11.48 1.83
CA SER A 65 3.44 12.11 3.03
C SER A 65 3.82 11.37 4.32
N LEU A 66 3.89 10.04 4.28
CA LEU A 66 4.30 9.24 5.44
C LEU A 66 5.80 9.35 5.72
N LYS A 67 6.63 9.39 4.68
CA LYS A 67 8.07 9.60 4.81
C LYS A 67 8.40 10.96 5.42
N ASP A 68 7.68 12.00 5.01
CA ASP A 68 7.88 13.34 5.54
C ASP A 68 7.44 13.45 7.01
N ALA A 69 6.40 12.70 7.42
CA ALA A 69 5.98 12.61 8.81
C ALA A 69 6.94 11.82 9.71
N ASP A 70 7.72 10.89 9.14
CA ASP A 70 8.68 10.05 9.88
C ASP A 70 10.07 10.68 10.02
N ARG A 71 10.37 11.77 9.28
CA ARG A 71 11.62 12.51 9.40
C ARG A 71 11.50 13.55 10.52
N PRO A 72 12.13 13.36 11.70
CA PRO A 72 12.17 14.42 12.71
C PRO A 72 12.99 15.61 12.20
N ASN A 73 12.57 16.81 12.61
CA ASN A 73 13.25 18.09 12.33
C ASN A 73 14.69 18.12 12.83
#